data_AF-A0A7J8Y6M9-F1
#
_entry.id   AF-A0A7J8Y6M9-F1
#
_cell.length_a   1.000
_cell.length_b   1.000
_cell.length_c   1.000
_cell.angle_alpha   90.00
_cell.angle_beta   90.00
_cell.angle_gamma   90.00
#
_symmetry.space_group_name_H-M   'P 1'
#
loop_
_entity.id
_entity.type
_entity.pdbx_description
1 polymer ?
#
loop_
_entity_poly.entity_id
_entity_poly.type
_entity_poly.pdbx_seq_one_letter_code
_entity_poly.pdbx_strand_id
1 'polypeptide(L)'
;ATELAYRWQQVAPKLPKDLFIRLQPEPINNGGNNKTVRVSFIGHFLGQADGLLRLMNVSFPELGLTRNDCLEMSWVQSTLYWAGFSNGSSIDVLLNRVAVDRVFAKEKSDYYKAVIPKQGLETLWQVLMDIENIYVQMNPYGGRMEEISDSETAFAHRAGNLFKVLYGIQWSESEGGVNATARFVELSRRLYNAMAPYASSNPREAFINYRDLDIGSNESDETDFEDAKEYGAKYFLNNFIRLADVKAKIDPKNFFKNEQSIPPLPSH
;
A
#
# COMPACT_ATOMS: atom_id res chain seq x y z
N ALA A 1 -0.91 0.90 -21.20
CA ALA A 1 -0.74 0.66 -19.75
C ALA A 1 0.53 1.35 -19.22
N THR A 2 1.73 0.95 -19.65
CA THR A 2 3.01 1.48 -19.14
C THR A 2 3.15 3.01 -19.22
N GLU A 3 2.80 3.62 -20.36
CA GLU A 3 2.88 5.09 -20.52
C GLU A 3 2.01 5.85 -19.51
N LEU A 4 0.75 5.43 -19.33
CA LEU A 4 -0.16 6.09 -18.39
C LEU A 4 0.24 5.85 -16.94
N ALA A 5 0.70 4.65 -16.59
CA ALA A 5 1.23 4.35 -15.26
C ALA A 5 2.49 5.18 -14.96
N TYR A 6 3.39 5.31 -15.94
CA TYR A 6 4.57 6.17 -15.85
C TYR A 6 4.18 7.64 -15.63
N ARG A 7 3.22 8.14 -16.42
CA ARG A 7 2.72 9.51 -16.30
C ARG A 7 2.05 9.77 -14.95
N TRP A 8 1.24 8.82 -14.45
CA TRP A 8 0.58 8.91 -13.15
C TRP A 8 1.56 9.13 -12.00
N GLN A 9 2.71 8.43 -12.01
CA GLN A 9 3.73 8.59 -10.96
C GLN A 9 4.28 10.03 -10.88
N GLN A 10 4.26 10.77 -11.99
CA GLN A 10 4.77 12.14 -12.08
C GLN A 10 3.74 13.18 -11.66
N VAL A 11 2.46 12.88 -11.86
CA VAL A 11 1.34 13.83 -11.72
C VAL A 11 0.60 13.62 -10.41
N ALA A 12 0.26 12.38 -10.07
CA ALA A 12 -0.62 12.08 -8.93
C ALA A 12 -0.14 12.66 -7.59
N PRO A 13 1.17 12.66 -7.25
CA PRO A 13 1.64 13.23 -5.99
C PRO A 13 1.57 14.77 -5.93
N LYS A 14 1.35 15.42 -7.07
CA LYS A 14 1.34 16.89 -7.22
C LYS A 14 -0.06 17.44 -7.46
N LEU A 15 -1.07 16.58 -7.50
CA LEU A 15 -2.46 17.01 -7.67
C LEU A 15 -2.91 17.82 -6.44
N PRO A 16 -3.91 18.71 -6.61
CA PRO A 16 -4.51 19.41 -5.49
C PRO A 16 -5.00 18.44 -4.41
N LYS A 17 -5.00 18.89 -3.14
CA LYS A 17 -5.39 18.07 -1.98
C LYS A 17 -6.81 17.49 -2.07
N ASP A 18 -7.66 18.10 -2.88
CA ASP A 18 -9.04 17.67 -3.11
C ASP A 18 -9.14 16.45 -4.04
N LEU A 19 -8.04 16.03 -4.69
CA LEU A 19 -8.04 14.92 -5.64
C LEU A 19 -7.06 13.81 -5.25
N PHE A 20 -7.59 12.61 -5.09
CA PHE A 20 -6.84 11.37 -4.92
C PHE A 20 -7.07 10.45 -6.12
N ILE A 21 -6.01 9.84 -6.66
CA ILE A 21 -6.12 8.84 -7.75
C ILE A 21 -5.20 7.66 -7.44
N ARG A 22 -5.78 6.50 -7.09
CA ARG A 22 -5.04 5.23 -6.95
C ARG A 22 -4.75 4.63 -8.33
N LEU A 23 -3.53 4.11 -8.51
CA LEU A 23 -3.23 3.17 -9.60
C LEU A 23 -3.35 1.74 -9.08
N GLN A 24 -4.16 0.92 -9.74
CA GLN A 24 -4.40 -0.47 -9.34
C GLN A 24 -4.21 -1.40 -10.56
N PRO A 25 -3.00 -1.94 -10.75
CA PRO A 25 -2.76 -2.94 -11.76
C PRO A 25 -3.16 -4.33 -11.29
N GLU A 26 -3.79 -5.07 -12.19
CA GLU A 26 -4.31 -6.42 -11.95
C GLU A 26 -4.03 -7.31 -13.17
N PRO A 27 -3.49 -8.52 -12.98
CA PRO A 27 -3.40 -9.48 -14.07
C PRO A 27 -4.81 -9.94 -14.47
N ILE A 28 -5.06 -10.02 -15.77
CA ILE A 28 -6.32 -10.54 -16.33
C ILE A 28 -6.03 -11.57 -17.39
N ASN A 29 -6.92 -12.57 -17.50
CA ASN A 29 -6.89 -13.58 -18.55
C ASN A 29 -8.04 -13.32 -19.53
N ASN A 30 -7.72 -12.97 -20.78
CA ASN A 30 -8.71 -12.71 -21.82
C ASN A 30 -9.09 -13.98 -22.62
N GLY A 31 -8.78 -15.17 -22.09
CA GLY A 31 -9.00 -16.45 -22.75
C GLY A 31 -7.76 -16.97 -23.47
N GLY A 32 -7.56 -18.29 -23.45
CA GLY A 32 -6.38 -18.95 -24.01
C GLY A 32 -5.08 -18.57 -23.27
N ASN A 33 -3.98 -18.40 -24.03
CA ASN A 33 -2.69 -17.93 -23.50
C ASN A 33 -2.53 -16.39 -23.54
N ASN A 34 -3.64 -15.63 -23.66
CA ASN A 34 -3.59 -14.18 -23.76
C ASN A 34 -3.71 -13.50 -22.38
N LYS A 35 -2.66 -13.65 -21.57
CA LYS A 35 -2.53 -12.96 -20.27
C LYS A 35 -2.07 -11.52 -20.49
N THR A 36 -2.68 -10.58 -19.77
CA THR A 36 -2.28 -9.17 -19.81
C THR A 36 -2.51 -8.51 -18.45
N VAL A 37 -2.15 -7.25 -18.31
CA VAL A 37 -2.40 -6.45 -17.10
C VAL A 37 -3.39 -5.34 -17.43
N ARG A 38 -4.48 -5.30 -16.67
CA ARG A 38 -5.39 -4.15 -16.63
C ARG A 38 -4.86 -3.16 -15.59
N VAL A 39 -4.83 -1.89 -15.95
CA VAL A 39 -4.42 -0.82 -15.03
C VAL A 39 -5.62 0.09 -14.80
N SER A 40 -6.15 0.06 -13.57
CA SER A 40 -7.28 0.88 -13.15
C SER A 40 -6.81 2.16 -12.46
N PHE A 41 -7.47 3.29 -12.76
CA PHE A 41 -7.24 4.58 -12.11
C PHE A 41 -8.50 4.93 -11.31
N ILE A 42 -8.43 4.82 -9.98
CA ILE A 42 -9.61 4.94 -9.11
C ILE A 42 -9.52 6.27 -8.36
N GLY A 43 -10.42 7.19 -8.69
CA GLY A 43 -10.40 8.56 -8.20
C GLY A 43 -11.34 8.84 -7.04
N HIS A 44 -10.97 9.79 -6.17
CA HIS A 44 -11.86 10.44 -5.22
C HIS A 44 -11.60 11.95 -5.31
N PHE A 45 -12.62 12.73 -5.66
CA PHE A 45 -12.54 14.18 -5.78
C PHE A 45 -13.52 14.86 -4.83
N LEU A 46 -13.04 15.77 -4.00
CA LEU A 46 -13.85 16.59 -3.11
C LEU A 46 -14.46 17.76 -3.87
N GLY A 47 -15.39 17.45 -4.77
CA GLY A 47 -16.07 18.43 -5.60
C GLY A 47 -17.01 17.79 -6.62
N GLN A 48 -17.47 18.59 -7.58
CA GLN A 48 -18.34 18.14 -8.67
C GLN A 48 -17.52 17.64 -9.87
N ALA A 49 -18.12 16.74 -10.66
CA ALA A 49 -17.50 16.10 -11.80
C ALA A 49 -17.01 17.10 -12.86
N ASP A 50 -17.73 18.20 -13.11
CA ASP A 50 -17.26 19.22 -14.06
C ASP A 50 -15.97 19.92 -13.58
N GLY A 51 -15.83 20.09 -12.26
CA GLY A 51 -14.59 20.57 -11.65
C GLY A 51 -13.44 19.58 -11.84
N LEU A 52 -13.71 18.30 -11.62
CA LEU A 52 -12.76 17.22 -11.85
C LEU A 52 -12.30 17.17 -13.31
N LEU A 53 -13.23 17.23 -14.27
CA LEU A 53 -12.92 17.18 -15.70
C LEU A 53 -12.04 18.34 -16.13
N ARG A 54 -12.33 19.57 -15.67
CA ARG A 54 -11.48 20.73 -15.93
C ARG A 54 -10.07 20.55 -15.36
N LEU A 55 -9.96 20.06 -14.13
CA LEU A 55 -8.67 19.80 -13.47
C LEU A 55 -7.86 18.74 -14.22
N MET A 56 -8.51 17.64 -14.63
CA MET A 56 -7.86 16.52 -15.31
C MET A 56 -7.43 16.88 -16.74
N ASN A 57 -8.22 17.68 -17.46
CA ASN A 57 -7.82 18.18 -18.79
C ASN A 57 -6.54 19.02 -18.77
N VAL A 58 -6.23 19.66 -17.63
CA VAL A 58 -5.00 20.45 -17.46
C VAL A 58 -3.86 19.59 -16.91
N SER A 59 -4.15 18.79 -15.88
CA SER A 59 -3.10 18.14 -15.07
C SER A 59 -2.72 16.74 -15.58
N PHE A 60 -3.69 16.01 -16.14
CA PHE A 60 -3.50 14.64 -16.60
C PHE A 60 -4.42 14.29 -17.81
N PRO A 61 -4.37 15.06 -18.91
CA PRO A 61 -5.24 14.86 -20.06
C PRO A 61 -5.06 13.49 -20.73
N GLU A 62 -3.87 12.89 -20.61
CA GLU A 62 -3.54 11.59 -21.18
C GLU A 62 -4.43 10.46 -20.62
N LEU A 63 -4.99 10.64 -19.42
CA LEU A 63 -5.93 9.66 -18.84
C LEU A 63 -7.24 9.56 -19.64
N GLY A 64 -7.62 10.62 -20.36
CA GLY A 64 -8.84 10.63 -21.17
C GLY A 64 -10.14 10.55 -20.37
N LEU A 65 -10.15 11.03 -19.12
CA LEU A 65 -11.34 11.00 -18.25
C LEU A 65 -12.51 11.74 -18.89
N THR A 66 -13.68 11.09 -18.94
CA THR A 66 -14.92 11.67 -19.45
C THR A 66 -15.98 11.78 -18.36
N ARG A 67 -17.07 12.52 -18.64
CA ARG A 67 -18.19 12.64 -17.70
C ARG A 67 -18.84 11.30 -17.38
N ASN A 68 -18.84 10.36 -18.32
CA ASN A 68 -19.44 9.03 -18.13
C ASN A 68 -18.66 8.16 -17.15
N ASP A 69 -17.39 8.49 -16.89
CA ASP A 69 -16.54 7.80 -15.93
C ASP A 69 -16.73 8.34 -14.49
N CYS A 70 -17.47 9.44 -14.33
CA CYS A 70 -17.64 10.13 -13.07
C CYS A 70 -18.97 9.77 -12.39
N LEU A 71 -18.90 9.37 -11.12
CA LEU A 71 -20.07 9.14 -10.28
C LEU A 71 -20.08 10.17 -9.14
N GLU A 72 -21.06 11.08 -9.16
CA GLU A 72 -21.26 12.04 -8.07
C GLU A 72 -22.12 11.41 -6.96
N MET A 73 -21.61 11.46 -5.74
CA MET A 73 -22.28 10.89 -4.57
C MET A 73 -21.86 11.62 -3.30
N SER A 74 -22.61 11.43 -2.21
CA SER A 74 -22.21 11.94 -0.90
C SER A 74 -20.95 11.25 -0.38
N TRP A 75 -20.26 11.87 0.58
CA TRP A 75 -19.04 11.30 1.16
C TRP A 75 -19.28 9.90 1.76
N VAL A 76 -20.39 9.69 2.49
CA VAL A 76 -20.70 8.37 3.06
C VAL A 76 -20.97 7.31 1.99
N GLN A 77 -21.63 7.68 0.88
CA GLN A 77 -21.83 6.76 -0.25
C GLN A 77 -20.50 6.42 -0.94
N SER A 78 -19.57 7.38 -1.00
CA SER A 78 -18.22 7.09 -1.52
C SER A 78 -17.47 6.09 -0.64
N THR A 79 -17.72 6.07 0.67
CA THR A 79 -17.17 5.03 1.56
C THR A 79 -17.63 3.64 1.15
N LEU A 80 -18.91 3.49 0.76
CA LEU A 80 -19.45 2.22 0.26
C LEU A 80 -18.80 1.83 -1.08
N TYR A 81 -18.64 2.78 -1.99
CA TYR A 81 -17.95 2.57 -3.27
C TYR A 81 -16.52 2.06 -3.06
N TRP A 82 -15.75 2.71 -2.18
CA TRP A 82 -14.38 2.31 -1.86
C TRP A 82 -14.28 0.96 -1.14
N ALA A 83 -15.33 0.57 -0.40
CA ALA A 83 -15.45 -0.74 0.23
C ALA A 83 -15.94 -1.84 -0.74
N GLY A 84 -16.19 -1.52 -2.01
CA GLY A 84 -16.60 -2.49 -3.03
C GLY A 84 -18.08 -2.85 -3.03
N PHE A 85 -18.92 -2.10 -2.29
CA PHE A 85 -20.37 -2.29 -2.35
C PHE A 85 -20.96 -1.76 -3.65
N SER A 86 -22.05 -2.39 -4.11
CA SER A 86 -22.82 -1.93 -5.27
C SER A 86 -23.35 -0.51 -5.08
N ASN A 87 -23.38 0.26 -6.17
CA ASN A 87 -23.96 1.59 -6.13
C ASN A 87 -25.45 1.51 -5.73
N GLY A 88 -25.88 2.38 -4.80
CA GLY A 88 -27.23 2.38 -4.25
C GLY A 88 -27.46 1.43 -3.07
N SER A 89 -26.45 0.69 -2.60
CA SER A 89 -26.54 -0.04 -1.33
C SER A 89 -26.88 0.89 -0.16
N SER A 90 -27.68 0.40 0.80
CA SER A 90 -27.98 1.15 2.04
C SER A 90 -26.69 1.38 2.83
N ILE A 91 -26.54 2.58 3.40
CA ILE A 91 -25.40 2.91 4.27
C ILE A 91 -25.38 2.07 5.55
N ASP A 92 -26.49 1.45 5.94
CA ASP A 92 -26.59 0.59 7.12
C ASP A 92 -25.69 -0.64 7.03
N VAL A 93 -25.24 -1.03 5.81
CA VAL A 93 -24.26 -2.12 5.66
C VAL A 93 -22.96 -1.83 6.40
N LEU A 94 -22.61 -0.56 6.62
CA LEU A 94 -21.44 -0.16 7.40
C LEU A 94 -21.56 -0.50 8.90
N LEU A 95 -22.78 -0.79 9.39
CA LEU A 95 -23.01 -1.24 10.76
C LEU A 95 -22.76 -2.75 10.93
N ASN A 96 -22.64 -3.49 9.83
CA ASN A 96 -22.39 -4.93 9.87
C ASN A 96 -20.93 -5.24 10.25
N ARG A 97 -20.75 -6.08 11.28
CA ARG A 97 -19.43 -6.51 11.78
C ARG A 97 -19.06 -7.95 11.42
N VAL A 98 -19.90 -8.63 10.64
CA VAL A 98 -19.67 -10.03 10.25
C VAL A 98 -18.74 -10.07 9.04
N ALA A 99 -17.56 -10.65 9.20
CA ALA A 99 -16.65 -10.93 8.09
C ALA A 99 -17.18 -12.13 7.28
N VAL A 100 -17.59 -11.87 6.03
CA VAL A 100 -18.18 -12.87 5.13
C VAL A 100 -17.14 -13.58 4.25
N ASP A 101 -16.05 -12.88 3.89
CA ASP A 101 -15.03 -13.38 2.97
C ASP A 101 -13.69 -13.61 3.67
N ARG A 102 -13.60 -14.72 4.42
CA ARG A 102 -12.35 -15.12 5.08
C ARG A 102 -11.43 -15.79 4.06
N VAL A 103 -10.43 -15.06 3.61
CA VAL A 103 -9.33 -15.57 2.78
C VAL A 103 -8.03 -15.54 3.55
N PHE A 104 -7.10 -16.43 3.22
CA PHE A 104 -5.72 -16.28 3.65
C PHE A 104 -5.08 -15.18 2.82
N ALA A 105 -4.18 -14.41 3.44
CA ALA A 105 -3.50 -13.32 2.77
C ALA A 105 -2.04 -13.21 3.18
N LYS A 106 -1.20 -12.76 2.23
CA LYS A 106 0.15 -12.27 2.49
C LYS A 106 0.29 -10.89 1.87
N GLU A 107 0.60 -9.91 2.71
CA GLU A 107 0.73 -8.52 2.32
C GLU A 107 2.16 -8.02 2.55
N LYS A 108 2.59 -7.10 1.69
CA LYS A 108 3.86 -6.38 1.76
C LYS A 108 3.66 -4.95 1.32
N SER A 109 4.55 -4.06 1.74
CA SER A 109 4.47 -2.66 1.33
C SER A 109 5.83 -2.06 1.02
N ASP A 110 5.81 -1.07 0.14
CA ASP A 110 6.97 -0.25 -0.23
C ASP A 110 6.56 1.21 -0.31
N TYR A 111 7.53 2.09 -0.10
CA TYR A 111 7.45 3.49 -0.50
C TYR A 111 8.38 3.77 -1.65
N TYR A 112 7.95 4.66 -2.54
CA TYR A 112 8.71 5.07 -3.71
C TYR A 112 9.01 6.56 -3.64
N LYS A 113 10.31 6.89 -3.69
CA LYS A 113 10.81 8.28 -3.67
C LYS A 113 11.17 8.81 -5.06
N ALA A 114 11.26 7.91 -6.04
CA ALA A 114 11.54 8.24 -7.44
C ALA A 114 10.55 7.52 -8.36
N VAL A 115 10.38 8.05 -9.57
CA VAL A 115 9.53 7.44 -10.59
C VAL A 115 10.16 6.13 -11.04
N ILE A 116 9.39 5.05 -11.00
CA ILE A 116 9.76 3.75 -11.56
C ILE A 116 9.91 3.92 -13.08
N PRO A 117 11.08 3.59 -13.67
CA PRO A 117 11.26 3.65 -15.11
C PRO A 117 10.29 2.70 -15.81
N LYS A 118 9.98 2.96 -17.08
CA LYS A 118 9.06 2.13 -17.88
C LYS A 118 9.43 0.64 -17.85
N GLN A 119 10.72 0.32 -17.95
CA GLN A 119 11.23 -1.05 -17.82
C GLN A 119 10.91 -1.69 -16.45
N GLY A 120 10.93 -0.90 -15.37
CA GLY A 120 10.55 -1.37 -14.04
C GLY A 120 9.05 -1.64 -13.93
N LEU A 121 8.21 -0.81 -14.57
CA LEU A 121 6.77 -1.08 -14.68
C LEU A 121 6.51 -2.34 -15.53
N GLU A 122 7.24 -2.55 -16.62
CA GLU A 122 7.13 -3.76 -17.44
C GLU A 122 7.56 -5.01 -16.67
N THR A 123 8.59 -4.89 -15.83
CA THR A 123 9.00 -5.93 -14.90
C THR A 123 7.87 -6.27 -13.93
N LEU A 124 7.23 -5.23 -13.34
CA LEU A 124 6.05 -5.41 -12.50
C LEU A 124 4.94 -6.15 -13.26
N TRP A 125 4.61 -5.72 -14.48
CA TRP A 125 3.57 -6.36 -15.29
C TRP A 125 3.84 -7.84 -15.53
N GLN A 126 5.08 -8.21 -15.88
CA GLN A 126 5.46 -9.59 -16.08
C GLN A 126 5.28 -10.42 -14.82
N VAL A 127 5.73 -9.91 -13.67
CA VAL A 127 5.60 -10.62 -12.39
C VAL A 127 4.12 -10.79 -11.99
N LEU A 128 3.27 -9.79 -12.21
CA LEU A 128 1.84 -9.91 -11.93
C LEU A 128 1.18 -10.99 -12.78
N MET A 129 1.48 -11.05 -14.08
CA MET A 129 0.94 -12.07 -14.99
C MET A 129 1.41 -13.49 -14.65
N ASP A 130 2.60 -13.63 -14.07
CA ASP A 130 3.13 -14.92 -13.63
C ASP A 130 2.51 -15.40 -12.31
N ILE A 131 2.08 -14.47 -11.43
CA ILE A 131 1.49 -14.78 -10.11
C ILE A 131 -0.03 -15.00 -10.21
N GLU A 132 -0.72 -14.20 -11.04
CA GLU A 132 -2.18 -14.19 -11.27
C GLU A 132 -3.03 -13.79 -10.05
N ASN A 133 -2.93 -14.49 -8.92
CA ASN A 133 -3.72 -14.22 -7.71
C ASN A 133 -3.10 -13.10 -6.87
N ILE A 134 -3.03 -11.90 -7.44
CA ILE A 134 -2.38 -10.76 -6.80
C ILE A 134 -3.10 -9.45 -7.09
N TYR A 135 -3.18 -8.60 -6.08
CA TYR A 135 -3.63 -7.22 -6.21
C TYR A 135 -2.52 -6.27 -5.77
N VAL A 136 -2.38 -5.16 -6.49
CA VAL A 136 -1.41 -4.10 -6.18
C VAL A 136 -2.14 -2.78 -6.11
N GLN A 137 -1.89 -2.00 -5.05
CA GLN A 137 -2.48 -0.68 -4.88
C GLN A 137 -1.38 0.35 -4.68
N MET A 138 -1.21 1.26 -5.65
CA MET A 138 -0.27 2.36 -5.57
C MET A 138 -1.06 3.63 -5.23
N ASN A 139 -0.84 4.16 -4.03
CA ASN A 139 -1.60 5.26 -3.45
C ASN A 139 -0.71 6.52 -3.39
N PRO A 140 -1.09 7.64 -4.04
CA PRO A 140 -0.26 8.83 -4.11
C PRO A 140 -0.07 9.47 -2.73
N TYR A 141 1.12 10.01 -2.53
CA TYR A 141 1.49 10.88 -1.41
C TYR A 141 1.52 12.33 -1.91
N GLY A 142 2.25 13.22 -1.22
CA GLY A 142 2.18 14.66 -1.45
C GLY A 142 1.02 15.30 -0.70
N GLY A 143 0.58 16.48 -1.15
CA GLY A 143 -0.51 17.23 -0.53
C GLY A 143 -0.30 17.40 0.98
N ARG A 144 -1.29 17.00 1.80
CA ARG A 144 -1.17 17.13 3.26
C ARG A 144 -0.05 16.28 3.87
N MET A 145 0.35 15.18 3.23
CA MET A 145 1.41 14.29 3.75
C MET A 145 2.81 14.91 3.63
N GLU A 146 2.99 15.91 2.76
CA GLU A 146 4.26 16.62 2.60
C GLU A 146 4.43 17.76 3.61
N GLU A 147 3.32 18.24 4.20
CA GLU A 147 3.31 19.37 5.15
C GLU A 147 3.58 18.96 6.60
N ILE A 148 3.43 17.67 6.91
CA ILE A 148 3.58 17.12 8.25
C ILE A 148 5.02 16.69 8.44
N SER A 149 5.67 17.12 9.53
CA SER A 149 7.03 16.66 9.84
C SER A 149 7.05 15.14 10.04
N ASP A 150 8.10 14.50 9.52
CA ASP A 150 8.40 13.10 9.75
C ASP A 150 8.50 12.72 11.24
N SER A 151 8.80 13.68 12.13
CA SER A 151 8.89 13.48 13.57
C SER A 151 7.63 13.87 14.37
N GLU A 152 6.59 14.39 13.71
CA GLU A 152 5.36 14.88 14.36
C GLU A 152 4.60 13.75 15.05
N THR A 153 4.60 12.56 14.45
CA THR A 153 4.00 11.34 15.01
C THR A 153 4.95 10.16 14.84
N ALA A 154 4.61 8.97 15.36
CA ALA A 154 5.39 7.75 15.13
C ALA A 154 5.56 7.43 13.64
N PHE A 155 4.55 7.75 12.82
CA PHE A 155 4.54 7.49 11.40
C PHE A 155 5.39 8.53 10.65
N ALA A 156 6.55 8.07 10.15
CA ALA A 156 7.60 8.93 9.61
C ALA A 156 7.55 9.15 8.09
N HIS A 157 6.79 8.34 7.36
CA HIS A 157 6.78 8.38 5.89
C HIS A 157 6.00 9.62 5.40
N ARG A 158 6.67 10.75 5.23
CA ARG A 158 6.06 12.06 4.89
C ARG A 158 6.58 12.60 3.57
N ALA A 159 7.11 13.81 3.57
CA ALA A 159 7.74 14.47 2.43
C ALA A 159 8.82 13.59 1.77
N GLY A 160 8.93 13.68 0.44
CA GLY A 160 9.88 12.90 -0.35
C GLY A 160 9.36 11.54 -0.85
N ASN A 161 8.23 11.05 -0.32
CA ASN A 161 7.55 9.87 -0.85
C ASN A 161 6.54 10.29 -1.95
N LEU A 162 6.65 9.70 -3.14
CA LEU A 162 5.71 9.91 -4.24
C LEU A 162 4.43 9.10 -4.03
N PHE A 163 4.56 7.84 -3.61
CA PHE A 163 3.43 6.97 -3.35
C PHE A 163 3.84 5.79 -2.46
N LYS A 164 2.84 5.21 -1.78
CA LYS A 164 2.95 3.94 -1.05
C LYS A 164 2.30 2.84 -1.87
N VAL A 165 2.93 1.67 -1.92
CA VAL A 165 2.39 0.48 -2.56
C VAL A 165 2.03 -0.57 -1.53
N LEU A 166 0.87 -1.21 -1.72
CA LEU A 166 0.50 -2.48 -1.10
C LEU A 166 0.57 -3.55 -2.19
N TYR A 167 1.28 -4.64 -1.89
CA TYR A 167 1.22 -5.89 -2.65
C TYR A 167 0.46 -6.90 -1.80
N GLY A 168 -0.65 -7.43 -2.31
CA GLY A 168 -1.45 -8.42 -1.60
C GLY A 168 -1.71 -9.65 -2.44
N ILE A 169 -1.41 -10.81 -1.88
CA ILE A 169 -1.77 -12.11 -2.44
C ILE A 169 -2.81 -12.72 -1.52
N GLN A 170 -3.92 -13.19 -2.11
CA GLN A 170 -5.01 -13.83 -1.39
C GLN A 170 -5.25 -15.24 -1.95
N TRP A 171 -5.63 -16.16 -1.07
CA TRP A 171 -6.01 -17.52 -1.46
C TRP A 171 -7.01 -18.11 -0.48
N SER A 172 -7.77 -19.08 -0.96
CA SER A 172 -8.76 -19.88 -0.24
C SER A 172 -8.16 -21.20 0.25
N GLU A 173 -8.84 -21.84 1.20
CA GLU A 173 -8.48 -23.18 1.66
C GLU A 173 -8.51 -24.21 0.52
N SER A 174 -9.46 -24.07 -0.40
CA SER A 174 -9.60 -24.90 -1.60
C SER A 174 -8.44 -24.79 -2.60
N GLU A 175 -7.65 -23.72 -2.54
CA GLU A 175 -6.52 -23.49 -3.46
C GLU A 175 -5.22 -24.21 -3.07
N GLY A 176 -5.24 -25.08 -2.05
CA GLY A 176 -4.19 -26.11 -1.90
C GLY A 176 -3.72 -26.47 -0.50
N GLY A 177 -4.51 -26.25 0.55
CA GLY A 177 -4.18 -26.71 1.91
C GLY A 177 -2.81 -26.22 2.42
N VAL A 178 -2.12 -27.02 3.25
CA VAL A 178 -0.86 -26.63 3.94
C VAL A 178 0.26 -26.16 2.99
N ASN A 179 0.33 -26.71 1.77
CA ASN A 179 1.37 -26.35 0.80
C ASN A 179 1.08 -25.04 0.05
N ALA A 180 -0.18 -24.56 0.04
CA ALA A 180 -0.55 -23.30 -0.60
C ALA A 180 0.14 -22.10 0.08
N THR A 181 0.22 -22.10 1.41
CA THR A 181 0.84 -21.00 2.17
C THR A 181 2.29 -20.77 1.77
N ALA A 182 3.11 -21.83 1.74
CA ALA A 182 4.52 -21.71 1.35
C ALA A 182 4.68 -21.15 -0.08
N ARG A 183 3.84 -21.61 -1.01
CA ARG A 183 3.82 -21.12 -2.39
C ARG A 183 3.48 -19.63 -2.46
N PHE A 184 2.36 -19.20 -1.85
CA PHE A 184 1.91 -17.81 -1.96
C PHE A 184 2.82 -16.82 -1.22
N VAL A 185 3.42 -17.24 -0.10
CA VAL A 185 4.46 -16.47 0.58
C VAL A 185 5.68 -16.29 -0.32
N GLU A 186 6.11 -17.33 -1.03
CA GLU A 186 7.24 -17.22 -1.95
C GLU A 186 6.93 -16.34 -3.16
N LEU A 187 5.72 -16.41 -3.71
CA LEU A 187 5.28 -15.49 -4.78
C LEU A 187 5.27 -14.03 -4.31
N SER A 188 4.86 -13.78 -3.07
CA SER A 188 4.91 -12.45 -2.45
C SER A 188 6.35 -11.93 -2.34
N ARG A 189 7.28 -12.77 -1.89
CA ARG A 189 8.71 -12.45 -1.80
C ARG A 189 9.32 -12.20 -3.18
N ARG A 190 8.96 -13.01 -4.19
CA ARG A 190 9.41 -12.82 -5.57
C ARG A 190 9.04 -11.45 -6.11
N LEU A 191 7.79 -11.01 -5.92
CA LEU A 191 7.38 -9.66 -6.34
C LEU A 191 8.13 -8.58 -5.57
N TYR A 192 8.19 -8.69 -4.25
CA TYR A 192 8.88 -7.70 -3.41
C TYR A 192 10.36 -7.58 -3.80
N ASN A 193 11.04 -8.69 -4.08
CA ASN A 193 12.42 -8.68 -4.54
C ASN A 193 12.57 -8.05 -5.93
N ALA A 194 11.66 -8.34 -6.86
CA ALA A 194 11.66 -7.75 -8.20
C ALA A 194 11.51 -6.21 -8.16
N MET A 195 10.80 -5.68 -7.17
CA MET A 195 10.58 -4.25 -7.00
C MET A 195 11.63 -3.53 -6.15
N ALA A 196 12.53 -4.27 -5.48
CA ALA A 196 13.57 -3.72 -4.60
C ALA A 196 14.44 -2.63 -5.24
N PRO A 197 14.90 -2.75 -6.50
CA PRO A 197 15.76 -1.74 -7.12
C PRO A 197 15.09 -0.38 -7.34
N TYR A 198 13.75 -0.33 -7.27
CA TYR A 198 12.96 0.86 -7.56
C TYR A 198 12.34 1.48 -6.31
N ALA A 199 12.24 0.71 -5.22
CA ALA A 199 11.69 1.15 -3.95
C ALA A 199 12.67 2.07 -3.19
N SER A 200 12.19 2.68 -2.10
CA SER A 200 13.05 3.32 -1.12
C SER A 200 14.14 2.36 -0.62
N SER A 201 15.30 2.91 -0.28
CA SER A 201 16.42 2.15 0.26
C SER A 201 17.11 2.96 1.36
N ASN A 202 17.81 2.26 2.25
CA ASN A 202 18.52 2.81 3.40
C ASN A 202 17.66 3.70 4.34
N PRO A 203 16.60 3.15 4.97
CA PRO A 203 16.10 1.78 4.87
C PRO A 203 15.07 1.61 3.75
N ARG A 204 14.73 0.36 3.42
CA ARG A 204 13.56 0.05 2.58
C ARG A 204 12.30 0.19 3.43
N GLU A 205 11.58 1.28 3.21
CA GLU A 205 10.46 1.71 4.05
C GLU A 205 9.25 0.79 3.94
N ALA A 206 8.61 0.51 5.08
CA ALA A 206 7.44 -0.37 5.19
C ALA A 206 6.37 0.26 6.08
N PHE A 207 5.10 -0.11 5.89
CA PHE A 207 3.99 0.41 6.68
C PHE A 207 3.58 -0.56 7.79
N ILE A 208 3.63 -0.10 9.05
CA ILE A 208 3.38 -0.96 10.23
C ILE A 208 2.02 -1.67 10.24
N ASN A 209 0.97 -1.04 9.68
CA ASN A 209 -0.37 -1.66 9.61
C ASN A 209 -0.47 -2.75 8.53
N TYR A 210 0.54 -2.90 7.68
CA TYR A 210 0.74 -4.05 6.79
C TYR A 210 1.91 -4.87 7.34
N ARG A 211 1.69 -5.44 8.53
CA ARG A 211 2.72 -6.13 9.30
C ARG A 211 3.37 -7.25 8.47
N ASP A 212 4.69 -7.28 8.45
CA ASP A 212 5.45 -8.21 7.62
C ASP A 212 6.67 -8.73 8.40
N LEU A 213 6.61 -9.97 8.90
CA LEU A 213 7.72 -10.58 9.61
C LEU A 213 8.96 -10.82 8.72
N ASP A 214 8.81 -10.83 7.40
CA ASP A 214 9.95 -11.04 6.48
C ASP A 214 10.93 -9.86 6.47
N ILE A 215 10.58 -8.70 7.06
CA ILE A 215 11.50 -7.54 7.13
C ILE A 215 12.32 -7.50 8.42
N GLY A 216 12.25 -8.56 9.24
CA GLY A 216 12.93 -8.67 10.53
C GLY A 216 11.92 -8.89 11.65
N SER A 217 12.23 -9.78 12.57
CA SER A 217 11.40 -10.11 13.73
C SER A 217 12.25 -10.74 14.82
N ASN A 218 11.82 -10.59 16.06
CA ASN A 218 12.29 -11.40 17.18
C ASN A 218 11.56 -12.75 17.19
N GLU A 219 12.18 -13.75 17.81
CA GLU A 219 11.50 -14.98 18.19
C GLU A 219 10.36 -14.68 19.17
N SER A 220 9.34 -15.54 19.17
CA SER A 220 8.18 -15.38 20.06
C SER A 220 8.65 -15.34 21.52
N ASP A 221 8.13 -14.36 22.27
CA ASP A 221 8.50 -14.05 23.66
C ASP A 221 9.95 -13.62 23.90
N GLU A 222 10.78 -13.47 22.88
CA GLU A 222 12.13 -12.94 23.00
C GLU A 222 12.20 -11.46 22.63
N THR A 223 13.32 -10.81 22.94
CA THR A 223 13.55 -9.40 22.62
C THR A 223 15.03 -9.14 22.42
N ASP A 224 15.40 -8.89 21.18
CA ASP A 224 16.68 -8.34 20.77
C ASP A 224 16.49 -6.91 20.24
N PHE A 225 17.32 -5.98 20.73
CA PHE A 225 17.20 -4.57 20.37
C PHE A 225 17.78 -4.26 18.98
N GLU A 226 18.80 -5.01 18.54
CA GLU A 226 19.41 -4.83 17.22
C GLU A 226 18.51 -5.39 16.12
N ASP A 227 17.86 -6.54 16.33
CA ASP A 227 16.81 -7.05 15.44
C ASP A 227 15.66 -6.05 15.36
N ALA A 228 15.29 -5.45 16.50
CA ALA A 228 14.27 -4.42 16.56
C ALA A 228 14.63 -3.13 15.83
N LYS A 229 15.91 -2.73 15.83
CA LYS A 229 16.36 -1.60 15.04
C LYS A 229 16.19 -1.85 13.55
N GLU A 230 16.36 -3.08 13.07
CA GLU A 230 16.22 -3.38 11.64
C GLU A 230 14.80 -3.10 11.15
N TYR A 231 13.79 -3.78 11.70
CA TYR A 231 12.40 -3.56 11.29
C TYR A 231 11.87 -2.21 11.78
N GLY A 232 12.35 -1.72 12.93
CA GLY A 232 12.01 -0.41 13.48
C GLY A 232 12.43 0.74 12.58
N ALA A 233 13.61 0.68 11.98
CA ALA A 233 14.06 1.65 10.99
C ALA A 233 13.17 1.63 9.74
N LYS A 234 12.72 0.45 9.29
CA LYS A 234 11.81 0.32 8.12
C LYS A 234 10.42 0.91 8.40
N TYR A 235 9.88 0.73 9.61
CA TYR A 235 8.54 1.19 9.99
C TYR A 235 8.45 2.63 10.50
N PHE A 236 9.51 3.12 11.15
CA PHE A 236 9.48 4.38 11.90
C PHE A 236 10.63 5.32 11.55
N LEU A 237 11.56 4.92 10.67
CA LEU A 237 12.76 5.70 10.34
C LEU A 237 13.47 6.18 11.62
N ASN A 238 13.81 7.47 11.67
CA ASN A 238 14.50 8.11 12.79
C ASN A 238 13.65 8.16 14.08
N ASN A 239 12.34 7.90 14.00
CA ASN A 239 11.47 7.92 15.18
C ASN A 239 11.61 6.68 16.05
N PHE A 240 12.22 5.59 15.56
CA PHE A 240 12.31 4.34 16.32
C PHE A 240 12.95 4.51 17.70
N ILE A 241 14.07 5.26 17.79
CA ILE A 241 14.78 5.48 19.06
C ILE A 241 13.92 6.24 20.07
N ARG A 242 13.20 7.28 19.61
CA ARG A 242 12.25 8.02 20.45
C ARG A 242 11.13 7.11 20.96
N LEU A 243 10.64 6.20 20.13
CA LEU A 243 9.61 5.24 20.52
C LEU A 243 10.13 4.23 21.55
N ALA A 244 11.37 3.75 21.41
CA ALA A 244 12.01 2.87 22.38
C ALA A 244 12.25 3.55 23.74
N ASP A 245 12.63 4.83 23.75
CA ASP A 245 12.75 5.63 24.98
C ASP A 245 11.41 5.77 25.71
N VAL A 246 10.33 6.05 24.96
CA VAL A 246 8.97 6.10 25.52
C VAL A 246 8.55 4.72 26.07
N LYS A 247 8.84 3.64 25.33
CA LYS A 247 8.58 2.27 25.77
C LYS A 247 9.29 1.95 27.09
N ALA A 248 10.56 2.33 27.25
CA ALA A 248 11.31 2.12 28.49
C ALA A 248 10.69 2.83 29.71
N LYS A 249 10.03 3.97 29.51
CA LYS A 249 9.35 4.71 30.59
C LYS A 249 8.00 4.11 30.97
N ILE A 250 7.24 3.64 29.99
CA ILE A 250 5.85 3.20 30.18
C ILE A 250 5.77 1.71 30.51
N ASP A 251 6.63 0.89 29.90
CA ASP A 251 6.65 -0.57 30.07
C ASP A 251 8.09 -1.08 30.15
N PRO A 252 8.83 -0.74 31.22
CA PRO A 252 10.25 -1.12 31.39
C PRO A 252 10.47 -2.64 31.46
N LYS A 253 9.44 -3.41 31.83
CA LYS A 253 9.51 -4.88 31.90
C LYS A 253 9.19 -5.56 30.57
N ASN A 254 8.91 -4.78 29.53
CA ASN A 254 8.49 -5.24 28.21
C ASN A 254 7.32 -6.24 28.26
N PHE A 255 6.32 -5.97 29.10
CA PHE A 255 5.16 -6.84 29.24
C PHE A 255 4.33 -6.89 27.96
N PHE A 256 4.10 -5.74 27.31
CA PHE A 256 3.37 -5.66 26.05
C PHE A 256 4.34 -5.88 24.88
N LYS A 257 4.52 -7.14 24.49
CA LYS A 257 5.45 -7.54 23.42
C LYS A 257 4.85 -8.51 22.42
N ASN A 258 5.49 -8.58 21.26
CA ASN A 258 5.31 -9.58 20.21
C ASN A 258 6.55 -9.57 19.29
N GLU A 259 6.53 -10.35 18.22
CA GLU A 259 7.66 -10.59 17.31
C GLU A 259 8.22 -9.30 16.67
N GLN A 260 7.44 -8.23 16.59
CA GLN A 260 7.87 -6.93 16.03
C GLN A 260 7.50 -5.74 16.93
N SER A 261 7.38 -5.96 18.24
CA SER A 261 7.08 -4.87 19.18
C SER A 261 8.30 -4.00 19.39
N ILE A 262 8.10 -2.68 19.55
CA ILE A 262 9.17 -1.79 19.99
C ILE A 262 9.64 -2.21 21.39
N PRO A 263 10.91 -2.60 21.56
CA PRO A 263 11.46 -2.94 22.87
C PRO A 263 11.81 -1.68 23.68
N PRO A 264 11.89 -1.78 25.02
CA PRO A 264 12.49 -0.74 25.85
C PRO A 264 13.90 -0.41 25.35
N LEU A 265 14.23 0.88 25.28
CA LEU A 265 15.60 1.32 25.02
C LEU A 265 16.54 0.74 26.11
N PRO A 266 17.62 0.03 25.75
CA PRO A 266 18.54 -0.54 26.72
C PRO A 266 19.15 0.55 27.61
N SER A 267 19.13 0.33 28.93
CA SER A 267 19.89 1.15 29.87
C SER A 267 21.38 0.81 29.76
N HIS A 268 22.21 1.81 29.52
CA HIS A 268 23.66 1.70 29.67
C HIS A 268 24.06 1.50 31.14
#